data_AF-A0A960EN03-F1
#
_entry.id   AF-A0A960EN03-F1
#
_cell.length_a   1.000
_cell.length_b   1.000
_cell.length_c   1.000
_cell.angle_alpha   90.00
_cell.angle_beta   90.00
_cell.angle_gamma   90.00
#
_symmetry.space_group_name_H-M   'P 1'
#
loop_
_entity.id
_entity.type
_entity.pdbx_description
1 polymer ?
#
loop_
_entity_poly.entity_id
_entity_poly.type
_entity_poly.pdbx_seq_one_letter_code
_entity_poly.pdbx_strand_id
1 'polypeptide(L)'
;ATLKFVKAEGDGWDCVADGQLVTCDAAEVLKAGDSAAFMIETAVTADPGSIITNEAIVSTATAERTEDNNTDTAEIATADDSAQSLGQAPRSPVAFTGANSIKIAGVAFLLMLAGAALIAVRRRSTGGSQR
;
A
#
# COMPACT_ATOMS: atom_id res chain seq x y z
N ALA A 1 -10.50 -25.62 1.94
CA ALA A 1 -9.76 -24.96 3.04
C ALA A 1 -9.48 -23.52 2.64
N THR A 2 -9.53 -22.59 3.58
CA THR A 2 -9.32 -21.14 3.39
C THR A 2 -7.85 -20.72 3.57
N LEU A 3 -7.04 -21.62 4.11
CA LEU A 3 -5.58 -21.52 4.21
C LEU A 3 -4.95 -22.76 3.62
N LYS A 4 -3.71 -22.64 3.15
CA LYS A 4 -2.84 -23.76 2.76
C LYS A 4 -1.53 -23.65 3.54
N PHE A 5 -1.14 -24.71 4.24
CA PHE A 5 0.12 -24.78 4.97
C PHE A 5 1.34 -24.60 4.03
N VAL A 6 2.31 -23.79 4.47
CA VAL A 6 3.59 -23.58 3.77
C VAL A 6 4.72 -24.18 4.59
N LYS A 7 4.88 -23.73 5.84
CA LYS A 7 5.87 -24.24 6.79
C LYS A 7 5.50 -23.89 8.22
N ALA A 8 6.11 -24.59 9.17
CA ALA A 8 6.15 -24.20 10.57
C ALA A 8 7.61 -24.25 11.05
N GLU A 9 8.02 -23.28 11.84
CA GLU A 9 9.39 -23.17 12.35
C GLU A 9 9.43 -22.47 13.70
N GLY A 10 10.39 -22.85 14.55
CA GLY A 10 10.62 -22.25 15.85
C GLY A 10 11.75 -22.98 16.57
N ASP A 11 12.62 -22.23 17.25
CA ASP A 11 13.72 -22.83 18.00
C ASP A 11 13.17 -23.70 19.13
N GLY A 12 13.57 -24.97 19.18
CA GLY A 12 13.10 -25.92 20.19
C GLY A 12 11.67 -26.44 19.96
N TRP A 13 11.12 -26.30 18.76
CA TRP A 13 9.83 -26.86 18.38
C TRP A 13 9.98 -27.91 17.28
N ASP A 14 9.25 -29.01 17.42
CA ASP A 14 9.03 -29.98 16.34
C ASP A 14 7.57 -29.87 15.89
N CYS A 15 7.34 -29.52 14.63
CA CYS A 15 6.01 -29.25 14.10
C CYS A 15 5.68 -30.17 12.93
N VAL A 16 4.52 -30.81 12.99
CA VAL A 16 4.01 -31.71 11.95
C VAL A 16 2.65 -31.22 11.48
N ALA A 17 2.50 -31.06 10.16
CA ALA A 17 1.24 -30.69 9.53
C ALA A 17 0.51 -31.92 8.97
N ASP A 18 -0.77 -32.06 9.30
CA ASP A 18 -1.71 -33.00 8.70
C ASP A 18 -2.96 -32.25 8.21
N GLY A 19 -3.00 -31.99 6.91
CA GLY A 19 -4.04 -31.15 6.30
C GLY A 19 -4.02 -29.73 6.85
N GLN A 20 -5.06 -29.36 7.62
CA GLN A 20 -5.21 -28.05 8.26
C GLN A 20 -4.75 -28.04 9.73
N LEU A 21 -4.51 -29.21 10.32
CA LEU A 21 -4.03 -29.33 11.69
C LEU A 21 -2.51 -29.26 11.68
N VAL A 22 -1.94 -28.36 12.47
CA VAL A 22 -0.50 -28.30 12.72
C VAL A 22 -0.29 -28.59 14.21
N THR A 23 0.39 -29.69 14.50
CA THR A 23 0.78 -30.07 15.86
C THR A 23 2.22 -29.67 16.07
N CYS A 24 2.50 -28.89 17.11
CA CYS A 24 3.84 -28.46 17.48
C CYS A 24 4.15 -28.88 18.92
N ASP A 25 5.22 -29.64 19.10
CA ASP A 25 5.71 -30.11 20.39
C ASP A 25 6.97 -29.34 20.80
N ALA A 26 6.99 -28.85 22.03
CA ALA A 26 8.18 -28.23 22.60
C ALA A 26 9.20 -29.32 22.98
N ALA A 27 10.43 -29.18 22.52
CA ALA A 27 11.51 -30.12 22.81
C ALA A 27 11.96 -30.08 24.28
N GLU A 28 11.76 -28.96 24.95
CA GLU A 28 12.17 -28.71 26.33
C GLU A 28 10.99 -28.23 27.18
N VAL A 29 11.05 -28.53 28.48
CA VAL A 29 10.02 -28.07 29.43
C VAL A 29 10.12 -26.55 29.63
N LEU A 30 9.03 -25.84 29.38
CA LEU A 30 8.90 -24.43 29.73
C LEU A 30 8.83 -24.29 31.27
N LYS A 31 9.69 -23.46 31.85
CA LYS A 31 9.67 -23.21 33.30
C LYS A 31 8.56 -22.21 33.65
N ALA A 32 8.18 -22.20 34.92
CA ALA A 32 7.19 -21.26 35.42
C ALA A 32 7.62 -19.80 35.17
N GLY A 33 6.78 -19.04 34.47
CA GLY A 33 7.03 -17.65 34.11
C GLY A 33 7.76 -17.45 32.78
N ASP A 34 8.24 -18.52 32.15
CA ASP A 34 8.88 -18.42 30.83
C ASP A 34 7.81 -18.37 29.71
N SER A 35 8.26 -17.97 28.52
CA SER A 35 7.44 -17.99 27.29
C SER A 35 8.26 -18.56 26.14
N ALA A 36 7.59 -19.27 25.24
CA ALA A 36 8.15 -19.76 23.99
C ALA A 36 7.21 -19.40 22.84
N ALA A 37 7.75 -19.33 21.63
CA ALA A 37 6.99 -19.01 20.44
C ALA A 37 7.51 -19.81 19.24
N PHE A 38 6.62 -20.07 18.28
CA PHE A 38 6.92 -20.62 16.98
C PHE A 38 6.04 -19.91 15.94
N MET A 39 6.37 -20.08 14.66
CA MET A 39 5.69 -19.45 13.55
C MET A 39 5.10 -20.51 12.62
N ILE A 40 3.86 -20.30 12.20
CA ILE A 40 3.22 -21.05 11.12
C ILE A 40 3.03 -20.08 9.95
N GLU A 41 3.57 -20.43 8.80
CA GLU A 41 3.34 -19.72 7.55
C GLU A 41 2.28 -20.46 6.72
N THR A 42 1.30 -19.70 6.23
CA THR A 42 0.23 -20.20 5.38
C THR A 42 0.03 -19.29 4.17
N ALA A 43 -0.37 -19.88 3.05
CA ALA A 43 -0.92 -19.15 1.92
C ALA A 43 -2.43 -19.00 2.12
N VAL A 44 -2.93 -17.76 2.00
CA VAL A 44 -4.37 -17.48 2.03
C VAL A 44 -5.00 -17.94 0.72
N THR A 45 -6.00 -18.83 0.81
CA THR A 45 -6.76 -19.34 -0.33
C THR A 45 -8.25 -19.06 -0.22
N ALA A 46 -8.66 -18.28 0.79
CA ALA A 46 -10.04 -17.84 0.97
C ALA A 46 -10.41 -16.78 -0.07
N ASP A 47 -11.71 -16.70 -0.40
CA ASP A 47 -12.24 -15.64 -1.25
C ASP A 47 -12.16 -14.27 -0.54
N PRO A 48 -12.02 -13.15 -1.28
CA PRO A 48 -12.09 -11.80 -0.71
C PRO A 48 -13.32 -11.59 0.17
N GLY A 49 -13.14 -10.87 1.28
CA GLY A 49 -14.22 -10.63 2.26
C GLY A 49 -14.56 -11.82 3.16
N SER A 50 -13.89 -12.97 3.01
CA SER A 50 -14.01 -14.10 3.94
C SER A 50 -13.41 -13.78 5.30
N ILE A 51 -13.98 -14.34 6.36
CA ILE A 51 -13.38 -14.41 7.71
C ILE A 51 -12.65 -15.75 7.83
N ILE A 52 -11.39 -15.70 8.25
CA ILE A 52 -10.56 -16.86 8.53
C ILE A 52 -10.40 -16.95 10.04
N THR A 53 -10.79 -18.09 10.60
CA THR A 53 -10.65 -18.42 12.02
C THR A 53 -9.50 -19.40 12.20
N ASN A 54 -8.60 -19.10 13.14
CA ASN A 54 -7.53 -19.98 13.59
C ASN A 54 -7.71 -20.24 15.09
N GLU A 55 -7.82 -21.51 15.46
CA GLU A 55 -7.93 -21.96 16.86
C GLU A 55 -6.63 -22.68 17.25
N ALA A 56 -6.08 -22.29 18.40
CA ALA A 56 -4.93 -22.93 19.00
C ALA A 56 -5.32 -23.55 20.33
N ILE A 57 -4.89 -24.79 20.55
CA ILE A 57 -5.10 -25.52 21.80
C ILE A 57 -3.71 -25.95 22.30
N VAL A 58 -3.40 -25.65 23.55
CA VAL A 58 -2.17 -26.09 24.20
C VAL A 58 -2.49 -27.18 25.20
N SER A 59 -1.58 -28.14 25.36
CA SER A 59 -1.67 -29.16 26.39
C SER A 59 -0.28 -29.42 26.96
N THR A 60 -0.23 -30.01 28.15
CA THR A 60 1.02 -30.36 28.83
C THR A 60 0.94 -31.76 29.40
N ALA A 61 2.08 -32.44 29.46
CA ALA A 61 2.22 -33.74 30.13
C ALA A 61 2.29 -33.61 31.67
N THR A 62 2.55 -32.41 32.19
CA THR A 62 2.55 -32.16 33.64
C THR A 62 1.15 -31.86 34.15
N ALA A 63 0.90 -32.04 35.44
CA ALA A 63 -0.40 -31.71 36.02
C ALA A 63 -0.73 -30.21 35.89
N GLU A 64 -1.72 -29.90 35.06
CA GLU A 64 -2.36 -28.59 34.90
C GLU A 64 -3.46 -28.43 35.98
N ARG A 65 -3.67 -27.21 36.49
CA ARG A 65 -4.74 -26.93 37.47
C ARG A 65 -5.90 -26.11 36.90
N THR A 66 -5.67 -25.51 35.74
CA THR A 66 -6.54 -24.54 35.10
C THR A 66 -6.55 -24.92 33.63
N GLU A 67 -7.56 -25.67 33.18
CA GLU A 67 -7.62 -26.17 31.80
C GLU A 67 -8.45 -25.24 30.89
N ASP A 68 -9.19 -24.29 31.47
CA ASP A 68 -10.09 -23.38 30.76
C ASP A 68 -9.37 -22.25 30.01
N ASN A 69 -8.06 -22.08 30.22
CA ASN A 69 -7.22 -21.13 29.51
C ASN A 69 -6.31 -21.77 28.44
N ASN A 70 -6.56 -23.04 28.10
CA ASN A 70 -5.73 -23.79 27.15
C ASN A 70 -6.19 -23.64 25.69
N THR A 71 -7.11 -22.73 25.39
CA THR A 71 -7.63 -22.50 24.04
C THR A 71 -7.71 -21.02 23.76
N ASP A 72 -7.24 -20.61 22.58
CA ASP A 72 -7.36 -19.26 22.07
C ASP A 72 -7.75 -19.28 20.59
N THR A 73 -8.57 -18.32 20.18
CA THR A 73 -9.11 -18.23 18.81
C THR A 73 -8.87 -16.84 18.27
N ALA A 74 -8.25 -16.77 17.10
CA ALA A 74 -8.01 -15.53 16.36
C ALA A 74 -8.80 -15.54 15.05
N GLU A 75 -9.34 -14.39 14.68
CA GLU A 75 -10.02 -14.18 13.42
C GLU A 75 -9.37 -13.07 12.61
N ILE A 76 -9.26 -13.28 11.30
CA ILE A 76 -8.80 -12.27 10.35
C ILE A 76 -9.73 -12.21 9.15
N ALA A 77 -10.16 -11.00 8.80
CA ALA A 77 -10.88 -10.75 7.56
C ALA A 77 -9.87 -10.66 6.40
N THR A 78 -10.12 -11.40 5.33
CA THR A 78 -9.40 -11.19 4.06
C THR A 78 -9.75 -9.85 3.47
N ALA A 79 -8.80 -9.23 2.77
CA ALA A 79 -9.03 -7.95 2.11
C ALA A 79 -10.24 -8.08 1.18
N ASP A 80 -11.18 -7.16 1.34
CA ASP A 80 -12.26 -6.99 0.39
C ASP A 80 -11.69 -6.26 -0.84
N ASP A 81 -12.17 -6.59 -2.03
CA ASP A 81 -11.70 -5.97 -3.29
C ASP A 81 -11.96 -4.44 -3.29
N SER A 82 -12.87 -4.00 -2.42
CA SER A 82 -13.19 -2.59 -2.13
C SER A 82 -12.07 -1.84 -1.37
N ALA A 83 -11.08 -2.53 -0.79
CA ALA A 83 -9.98 -1.90 -0.04
C ALA A 83 -8.87 -1.28 -0.94
N GLN A 84 -8.92 -1.49 -2.27
CA GLN A 84 -7.99 -0.85 -3.21
C GLN A 84 -8.31 0.63 -3.50
N SER A 85 -9.37 1.21 -2.93
CA SER A 85 -9.62 2.66 -3.00
C SER A 85 -8.82 3.48 -1.98
N LEU A 86 -7.63 3.03 -1.58
CA LEU A 86 -6.63 3.85 -0.87
C LEU A 86 -5.41 4.21 -1.76
N GLY A 87 -5.63 4.28 -3.08
CA GLY A 87 -4.66 4.76 -4.06
C GLY A 87 -4.99 6.11 -4.71
N GLN A 88 -6.13 6.72 -4.40
CA GLN A 88 -6.37 8.11 -4.80
C GLN A 88 -5.76 9.00 -3.72
N ALA A 89 -4.43 9.17 -3.75
CA ALA A 89 -3.80 10.30 -3.09
C ALA A 89 -4.65 11.54 -3.41
N PRO A 90 -4.97 12.42 -2.42
CA PRO A 90 -5.62 13.68 -2.73
C PRO A 90 -4.74 14.31 -3.79
N ARG A 91 -5.27 14.47 -5.02
CA ARG A 91 -4.49 14.97 -6.14
C ARG A 91 -3.95 16.32 -5.67
N SER A 92 -2.69 16.34 -5.24
CA SER A 92 -2.02 17.59 -4.93
C SER A 92 -2.19 18.40 -6.20
N PRO A 93 -2.79 19.59 -6.17
CA PRO A 93 -2.95 20.36 -7.38
C PRO A 93 -1.54 20.52 -7.94
N VAL A 94 -1.29 19.91 -9.09
CA VAL A 94 -0.02 20.04 -9.80
C VAL A 94 0.29 21.54 -9.86
N ALA A 95 1.52 21.93 -9.54
CA ALA A 95 1.91 23.33 -9.61
C ALA A 95 1.54 23.85 -11.01
N PHE A 96 0.70 24.88 -11.06
CA PHE A 96 0.32 25.53 -12.29
C PHE A 96 1.56 26.28 -12.84
N THR A 97 2.39 25.59 -13.61
CA THR A 97 3.55 26.19 -14.31
C THR A 97 3.17 26.75 -15.69
N GLY A 98 1.88 26.74 -16.02
CA GLY A 98 1.36 27.43 -17.19
C GLY A 98 1.46 28.94 -17.00
N ALA A 99 2.55 29.55 -17.46
CA ALA A 99 2.56 30.99 -17.69
C ALA A 99 1.37 31.35 -18.62
N ASN A 100 0.75 32.53 -18.46
CA ASN A 100 -0.35 33.00 -19.30
C ASN A 100 0.14 33.28 -20.75
N SER A 101 0.48 32.24 -21.51
CA SER A 101 1.11 32.30 -22.84
C SER A 101 0.31 33.15 -23.82
N ILE A 102 -1.02 33.17 -23.66
CA ILE A 102 -1.94 33.97 -24.47
C ILE A 102 -1.68 35.47 -24.30
N LYS A 103 -1.41 35.95 -23.07
CA LYS A 103 -1.14 37.38 -22.83
C LYS A 103 0.22 37.80 -23.42
N ILE A 104 1.23 36.93 -23.29
CA ILE A 104 2.57 37.19 -23.84
C ILE A 104 2.53 37.23 -25.36
N ALA A 105 1.83 36.28 -25.99
CA ALA A 105 1.64 36.26 -27.44
C ALA A 105 0.90 37.53 -27.94
N GLY A 106 -0.12 37.99 -27.21
CA GLY A 106 -0.83 39.23 -27.52
C GLY A 106 0.06 40.47 -27.47
N VAL A 107 0.90 40.60 -26.44
CA VAL A 107 1.85 41.73 -26.32
C VAL A 107 2.89 41.71 -27.44
N ALA A 108 3.43 40.53 -27.77
CA ALA A 108 4.39 40.39 -28.88
C ALA A 108 3.78 40.81 -30.23
N PHE A 109 2.52 40.43 -30.49
CA PHE A 109 1.83 40.83 -31.71
C PHE A 109 1.61 42.35 -31.79
N LEU A 110 1.20 42.99 -30.69
CA LEU A 110 1.05 44.44 -30.63
C LEU A 110 2.37 45.17 -30.89
N LEU A 111 3.48 44.69 -30.31
CA LEU A 111 4.81 45.27 -30.55
C LEU A 111 5.25 45.12 -32.01
N MET A 112 4.98 43.97 -32.63
CA MET A 112 5.27 43.75 -34.06
C MET A 112 4.48 44.69 -34.97
N LEU A 113 3.18 44.88 -34.70
CA LEU A 113 2.35 45.82 -35.45
C LEU A 113 2.81 47.28 -35.28
N ALA A 114 3.14 47.69 -34.05
CA ALA A 114 3.68 49.02 -33.78
C ALA A 114 5.02 49.25 -34.50
N GLY A 115 5.91 48.25 -34.50
CA GLY A 115 7.17 48.29 -35.23
C GLY A 115 6.97 48.44 -36.74
N ALA A 116 6.06 47.66 -37.33
CA ALA A 116 5.72 47.75 -38.76
C ALA A 116 5.13 49.13 -39.12
N ALA A 117 4.26 49.69 -38.26
CA ALA A 117 3.70 51.02 -38.46
C ALA A 117 4.78 52.11 -38.44
N LEU A 118 5.72 52.08 -37.47
CA LEU A 118 6.83 53.03 -37.41
C LEU A 118 7.72 52.95 -38.66
N ILE A 119 8.02 51.75 -39.15
CA ILE A 119 8.81 51.56 -40.38
C ILE A 119 8.07 52.16 -41.60
N ALA A 120 6.76 51.93 -41.70
CA ALA A 120 5.95 52.45 -42.79
C ALA A 120 5.86 53.98 -42.78
N VAL A 121 5.70 54.60 -41.60
CA VAL A 121 5.68 56.06 -41.44
C VAL A 121 7.03 56.67 -41.81
N ARG A 122 8.16 56.07 -41.38
CA ARG A 122 9.50 56.55 -41.73
C ARG A 122 9.80 56.47 -43.23
N ARG A 123 9.32 55.41 -43.91
CA ARG A 123 9.40 55.30 -45.38
C ARG A 123 8.60 56.39 -46.09
N ARG A 124 7.43 56.76 -45.56
CA ARG A 124 6.62 57.85 -46.11
C ARG A 124 7.25 59.23 -45.91
N SER A 125 7.88 59.49 -44.75
CA SER A 125 8.55 60.78 -44.51
C SER A 125 9.79 60.98 -45.38
N THR A 126 10.50 59.90 -45.72
CA THR A 126 11.67 59.94 -46.62
C THR A 126 11.29 59.99 -48.09
N GLY A 127 10.13 59.43 -48.48
CA GLY A 127 9.60 59.52 -49.84
C GLY A 127 8.85 60.83 -50.18
N GLY A 128 8.48 61.63 -49.16
CA GLY A 128 7.72 62.87 -49.33
C GLY A 128 8.56 64.15 -49.48
N SER A 129 9.90 64.06 -49.40
CA SER A 129 10.83 65.20 -49.55
C SER A 129 11.53 65.18 -50.91
N GLN A 130 10.77 64.91 -51.97
CA GLN A 130 11.16 65.12 -53.39
C GLN A 130 9.90 65.52 -54.17
N ARG A 131 9.28 66.65 -53.82
CA ARG A 131 8.52 67.52 -54.73
C ARG A 131 8.56 68.94 -54.21
#